data_AF-A0A6C0KE44-F1
#
_entry.id   AF-A0A6C0KE44-F1
#
_cell.length_a   1.000
_cell.length_b   1.000
_cell.length_c   1.000
_cell.angle_alpha   90.00
_cell.angle_beta   90.00
_cell.angle_gamma   90.00
#
_symmetry.space_group_name_H-M   'P 1'
#
loop_
_entity.id
_entity.type
_entity.pdbx_description
1 polymer ?
#
loop_
_entity_poly.entity_id
_entity_poly.type
_entity_poly.pdbx_seq_one_letter_code
_entity_poly.pdbx_strand_id
1 'polypeptide(L)'
;MFQRLNVAAGVLHTILFAAIVITDLVLRSKGRSQYKLRFWREDPDVPDAPDACRGPPIEPGACVCESSVSEFCEFKNDYDNESRTQEQKFELLQQKLNRKQRVVTLRLATVIAAFPLITALFHFYVASPLGQRGFGIVPGYAASIASARNPFRWVEYSITASVMIVAIAGLSDVTNIGEVICIFALMMGLNILGLGVEDSIAGGRTFTAVIMFNAAVIMFMASFYSILTRFRKFQGLVRRKGTDFRVFVNTFFSPDSEATRTDPTKPFKLPAFVAVAVYGIALLYVVFPLILLARWAGLYGYEGQEKGFLVTSLVAKAFLVIAVASGIAREDPPDYAK
;
A
#
# COMPACT_ATOMS: atom_id res chain seq x y z
N MET A 1 -12.44 30.39 10.29
CA MET A 1 -11.72 30.05 9.04
C MET A 1 -11.71 28.55 8.77
N PHE A 2 -11.11 27.72 9.64
CA PHE A 2 -10.96 26.27 9.42
C PHE A 2 -12.25 25.49 9.15
N GLN A 3 -13.38 25.91 9.71
CA GLN A 3 -14.66 25.24 9.43
C GLN A 3 -15.04 25.31 7.94
N ARG A 4 -14.89 26.46 7.29
CA ARG A 4 -15.16 26.62 5.85
C ARG A 4 -14.19 25.80 5.01
N LEU A 5 -12.91 25.75 5.40
CA LEU A 5 -11.90 24.93 4.74
C LEU A 5 -12.23 23.43 4.83
N ASN A 6 -12.66 22.95 6.00
CA ASN A 6 -13.07 21.55 6.17
C ASN A 6 -14.30 21.21 5.33
N VAL A 7 -15.32 22.07 5.28
CA VAL A 7 -16.48 21.84 4.39
C VAL A 7 -16.04 21.76 2.92
N ALA A 8 -15.21 22.70 2.47
CA ALA A 8 -14.70 22.70 1.10
C ALA A 8 -13.88 21.44 0.79
N ALA A 9 -12.99 21.02 1.69
CA ALA A 9 -12.22 19.79 1.56
C ALA A 9 -13.15 18.56 1.50
N GLY A 10 -14.16 18.48 2.37
CA GLY A 10 -15.15 17.41 2.37
C GLY A 10 -15.91 17.28 1.04
N VAL A 11 -16.32 18.41 0.46
CA VAL A 11 -16.96 18.45 -0.87
C VAL A 11 -16.00 17.96 -1.96
N LEU A 12 -14.76 18.44 -1.98
CA LEU A 12 -13.76 18.02 -2.97
C LEU A 12 -13.48 16.51 -2.88
N HIS A 13 -13.38 15.96 -1.67
CA HIS A 13 -13.20 14.52 -1.48
C HIS A 13 -14.43 13.71 -1.90
N THR A 14 -15.64 14.25 -1.73
CA THR A 14 -16.87 13.63 -2.26
C THR A 14 -16.87 13.60 -3.78
N ILE A 15 -16.40 14.68 -4.43
CA ILE A 15 -16.23 14.72 -5.89
C ILE A 15 -15.22 13.65 -6.35
N LEU A 16 -14.07 13.52 -5.67
CA LEU A 16 -13.08 12.50 -5.98
C LEU A 16 -13.64 11.08 -5.82
N PHE A 17 -14.38 10.82 -4.74
CA PHE A 17 -15.07 9.56 -4.52
C PHE A 17 -16.07 9.26 -5.64
N ALA A 18 -16.94 10.22 -5.98
CA ALA A 18 -17.90 10.06 -7.06
C ALA A 18 -17.22 9.78 -8.40
N ALA A 19 -16.12 10.48 -8.71
CA ALA A 19 -15.39 10.33 -9.97
C ALA A 19 -14.88 8.90 -10.17
N ILE A 20 -14.23 8.29 -9.18
CA ILE A 20 -13.73 6.90 -9.30
C ILE A 20 -14.87 5.89 -9.33
N VAL A 21 -15.94 6.09 -8.56
CA VAL A 21 -17.11 5.18 -8.56
C VAL A 21 -17.83 5.24 -9.89
N ILE A 22 -18.11 6.43 -10.43
CA ILE A 22 -18.75 6.58 -11.74
C ILE A 22 -17.88 5.96 -12.83
N THR A 23 -16.56 6.18 -12.80
CA THR A 23 -15.62 5.56 -13.75
C THR A 23 -15.73 4.03 -13.71
N ASP A 24 -15.67 3.44 -12.52
CA ASP A 24 -15.81 1.99 -12.33
C ASP A 24 -17.17 1.45 -12.80
N LEU A 25 -18.28 2.14 -12.50
CA LEU A 25 -19.61 1.76 -12.95
C LEU A 25 -19.76 1.81 -14.47
N VAL A 26 -19.25 2.86 -15.12
CA VAL A 26 -19.26 3.00 -16.59
C VAL A 26 -18.41 1.93 -17.26
N LEU A 27 -17.25 1.59 -16.69
CA LEU A 27 -16.41 0.52 -17.23
C LEU A 27 -17.10 -0.85 -17.11
N ARG A 28 -17.81 -1.09 -16.01
CA ARG A 28 -18.60 -2.32 -15.81
C ARG A 28 -19.80 -2.41 -16.73
N SER A 29 -20.53 -1.32 -16.93
CA SER A 29 -21.68 -1.32 -17.85
C SER A 29 -21.27 -1.61 -19.29
N LYS A 30 -20.01 -1.30 -19.65
CA LYS A 30 -19.39 -1.64 -20.94
C LYS A 30 -18.76 -3.04 -20.98
N GLY A 31 -18.90 -3.85 -19.92
CA GLY A 31 -18.32 -5.20 -19.85
C GLY A 31 -16.80 -5.25 -19.76
N ARG A 32 -16.12 -4.14 -19.41
CA ARG A 32 -14.65 -4.13 -19.34
C ARG A 32 -14.11 -4.91 -18.15
N SER A 33 -12.99 -5.58 -18.39
CA SER A 33 -12.25 -6.28 -17.33
C SER A 33 -11.77 -5.30 -16.27
N GLN A 34 -11.75 -5.76 -15.01
CA GLN A 34 -11.46 -4.92 -13.86
C GLN A 34 -10.06 -5.19 -13.31
N TYR A 35 -9.35 -4.14 -12.90
CA TYR A 35 -8.09 -4.28 -12.19
C TYR A 35 -8.33 -4.84 -10.79
N LYS A 36 -7.64 -5.95 -10.47
CA LYS A 36 -7.75 -6.63 -9.18
C LYS A 36 -6.41 -6.71 -8.47
N LEU A 37 -6.44 -6.41 -7.17
CA LEU A 37 -5.34 -6.65 -6.24
C LEU A 37 -5.55 -8.04 -5.62
N ARG A 38 -4.57 -8.92 -5.78
CA ARG A 38 -4.63 -10.31 -5.29
C ARG A 38 -3.56 -10.54 -4.25
N PHE A 39 -4.01 -10.90 -3.05
CA PHE A 39 -3.12 -11.20 -1.94
C PHE A 39 -3.17 -12.69 -1.59
N TRP A 40 -2.00 -13.23 -1.31
CA TRP A 40 -1.76 -14.65 -1.12
C TRP A 40 -1.09 -14.88 0.22
N ARG A 41 -1.29 -16.08 0.77
CA ARG A 41 -0.52 -16.61 1.89
C ARG A 41 0.20 -17.87 1.42
N GLU A 42 1.31 -18.17 2.06
CA GLU A 42 1.90 -19.51 2.01
C GLU A 42 0.89 -20.51 2.58
N ASP A 43 0.79 -21.68 1.95
CA ASP A 43 -0.17 -22.71 2.36
C ASP A 43 0.24 -23.26 3.74
N PRO A 44 -0.61 -23.14 4.78
CA PRO A 44 -0.28 -23.61 6.13
C PRO A 44 -0.14 -25.13 6.22
N ASP A 45 -0.70 -25.87 5.25
CA ASP A 45 -0.62 -27.34 5.21
C ASP A 45 0.70 -27.83 4.57
N VAL A 46 1.57 -26.90 4.16
CA VAL A 46 2.94 -27.21 3.76
C VAL A 46 3.79 -27.23 5.03
N PRO A 47 4.36 -28.38 5.44
CA PRO A 47 5.23 -28.43 6.59
C PRO A 47 6.40 -27.47 6.38
N ASP A 48 6.65 -26.57 7.33
CA ASP A 48 7.93 -25.86 7.41
C ASP A 48 9.01 -26.94 7.34
N ALA A 49 9.89 -26.85 6.34
CA ALA A 49 10.98 -27.82 6.19
C ALA A 49 11.70 -27.89 7.55
N PRO A 50 11.64 -29.04 8.27
CA PRO A 50 12.17 -29.07 9.61
C PRO A 50 13.68 -28.76 9.54
N ASP A 51 14.16 -27.95 10.49
CA ASP A 51 15.58 -27.64 10.69
C ASP A 51 16.47 -28.90 10.87
N ALA A 52 15.88 -30.09 10.86
CA ALA A 52 16.49 -31.41 10.95
C ALA A 52 17.48 -31.74 9.82
N CYS A 53 17.53 -30.99 8.71
CA CYS A 53 18.54 -31.18 7.66
C CYS A 53 19.85 -30.42 7.88
N ARG A 54 20.10 -29.84 9.07
CA ARG A 54 21.40 -29.23 9.45
C ARG A 54 22.31 -30.14 10.28
N GLY A 55 22.17 -31.46 10.16
CA GLY A 55 23.17 -32.41 10.68
C GLY A 55 24.34 -32.57 9.69
N PRO A 56 25.56 -32.91 10.15
CA PRO A 56 26.64 -33.32 9.25
C PRO A 56 26.17 -34.51 8.39
N PRO A 57 26.75 -34.72 7.19
CA PRO A 57 26.29 -35.78 6.29
C PRO A 57 26.53 -37.15 6.96
N ILE A 58 25.45 -37.74 7.48
CA ILE A 58 25.46 -39.13 7.96
C ILE A 58 25.16 -40.03 6.75
N GLU A 59 25.88 -41.14 6.68
CA GLU A 59 25.87 -42.15 5.63
C GLU A 59 24.47 -42.50 5.05
N PRO A 60 24.41 -42.93 3.78
CA PRO A 60 23.16 -43.26 3.11
C PRO A 60 22.49 -44.47 3.80
N GLY A 61 21.49 -44.22 4.66
CA GLY A 61 20.65 -45.27 5.21
C GLY A 61 20.00 -45.03 6.58
N ALA A 62 20.37 -44.00 7.34
CA ALA A 62 19.87 -43.84 8.71
C ALA A 62 19.17 -42.49 8.95
N CYS A 63 17.84 -42.44 8.75
CA CYS A 63 17.00 -41.48 9.46
C CYS A 63 16.30 -42.23 10.60
N VAL A 64 16.76 -42.03 11.83
CA VAL A 64 16.02 -42.46 13.02
C VAL A 64 14.98 -41.38 13.32
N CYS A 65 13.70 -41.70 13.17
CA CYS A 65 12.61 -40.81 13.50
C CYS A 65 12.27 -40.98 14.98
N GLU A 66 12.52 -39.94 15.78
CA GLU A 66 12.01 -39.85 17.15
C GLU A 66 10.50 -39.57 17.08
N SER A 67 9.75 -40.23 17.96
CA SER A 67 8.34 -40.65 17.79
C SER A 67 7.25 -39.56 17.82
N SER A 68 7.55 -38.32 17.44
CA SER A 68 6.55 -37.22 17.42
C SER A 68 6.17 -36.69 16.04
N VAL A 69 6.63 -37.31 14.94
CA VAL A 69 6.32 -36.87 13.58
C VAL A 69 5.80 -38.04 12.72
N SER A 70 4.60 -38.53 13.02
CA SER A 70 3.96 -39.61 12.25
C SER A 70 3.58 -39.19 10.81
N GLU A 71 3.22 -37.91 10.59
CA GLU A 71 2.83 -37.41 9.25
C GLU A 71 3.98 -37.39 8.24
N PHE A 72 5.22 -37.16 8.67
CA PHE A 72 6.36 -37.08 7.76
C PHE A 72 6.87 -38.48 7.33
N CYS A 73 6.69 -39.49 8.18
CA CYS A 73 6.96 -40.88 7.84
C CYS A 73 5.94 -41.44 6.85
N GLU A 74 4.66 -41.04 6.97
CA GLU A 74 3.64 -41.36 5.97
C GLU A 74 3.92 -40.68 4.62
N PHE A 75 4.35 -39.41 4.64
CA PHE A 75 4.80 -38.73 3.42
C PHE A 75 6.00 -39.41 2.76
N LYS A 76 6.99 -39.88 3.54
CA LYS A 76 8.17 -40.60 2.99
C LYS A 76 7.80 -41.94 2.36
N ASN A 77 6.89 -42.70 2.98
CA ASN A 77 6.43 -43.99 2.44
C ASN A 77 5.63 -43.83 1.13
N ASP A 78 4.84 -42.77 0.99
CA ASP A 78 4.13 -42.45 -0.26
C ASP A 78 5.08 -41.88 -1.34
N TYR A 79 6.10 -41.15 -0.91
CA TYR A 79 7.15 -40.57 -1.77
C TYR A 79 8.14 -41.60 -2.31
N ASP A 80 8.46 -42.66 -1.56
CA ASP A 80 9.35 -43.74 -2.00
C ASP A 80 8.64 -44.77 -2.90
N ASN A 81 7.32 -44.92 -2.80
CA ASN A 81 6.51 -45.80 -3.66
C ASN A 81 6.13 -45.22 -5.03
N GLU A 82 6.37 -43.93 -5.28
CA GLU A 82 6.16 -43.34 -6.61
C GLU A 82 7.35 -43.61 -7.55
N SER A 83 7.08 -44.22 -8.71
CA SER A 83 8.04 -44.51 -9.80
C SER A 83 8.56 -43.26 -10.53
N ARG A 84 8.63 -42.12 -9.85
CA ARG A 84 9.09 -40.83 -10.37
C ARG A 84 10.61 -40.72 -10.24
N THR A 85 11.25 -40.09 -11.22
CA THR A 85 12.69 -39.78 -11.15
C THR A 85 12.97 -38.77 -10.02
N GLN A 86 14.20 -38.71 -9.52
CA GLN A 86 14.58 -37.75 -8.46
C GLN A 86 14.29 -36.29 -8.84
N GLU A 87 14.44 -35.97 -10.13
CA GLU A 87 14.10 -34.66 -10.69
C GLU A 87 12.59 -34.38 -10.61
N GLN A 88 11.75 -35.33 -11.02
CA GLN A 88 10.29 -35.21 -10.90
C GLN A 88 9.80 -35.11 -9.45
N LYS A 89 10.48 -35.82 -8.54
CA LYS A 89 10.19 -35.76 -7.11
C LYS A 89 10.57 -34.40 -6.50
N PHE A 90 11.71 -33.84 -6.89
CA PHE A 90 12.13 -32.49 -6.52
C PHE A 90 11.18 -31.43 -7.09
N GLU A 91 10.76 -31.56 -8.35
CA GLU A 91 9.77 -30.67 -8.97
C GLU A 91 8.41 -30.73 -8.27
N LEU A 92 7.94 -31.92 -7.90
CA LEU A 92 6.70 -32.09 -7.13
C LEU A 92 6.80 -31.46 -5.74
N LEU A 93 7.93 -31.64 -5.04
CA LEU A 93 8.20 -30.99 -3.77
C LEU A 93 8.23 -29.47 -3.93
N GLN A 94 8.94 -28.95 -4.94
CA GLN A 94 8.93 -27.52 -5.24
C GLN A 94 7.54 -27.01 -5.59
N GLN A 95 6.72 -27.80 -6.28
CA GLN A 95 5.34 -27.46 -6.62
C GLN A 95 4.43 -27.45 -5.39
N LYS A 96 4.61 -28.41 -4.47
CA LYS A 96 3.89 -28.47 -3.18
C LYS A 96 4.32 -27.33 -2.26
N LEU A 97 5.63 -27.08 -2.12
CA LEU A 97 6.21 -26.03 -1.28
C LEU A 97 5.88 -24.61 -1.79
N ASN A 98 5.78 -24.42 -3.11
CA ASN A 98 5.43 -23.11 -3.69
C ASN A 98 3.92 -22.90 -3.87
N ARG A 99 3.08 -23.73 -3.25
CA ARG A 99 1.63 -23.57 -3.33
C ARG A 99 1.22 -22.29 -2.58
N LYS A 100 0.80 -21.28 -3.36
CA LYS A 100 0.25 -20.03 -2.83
C LYS A 100 -1.27 -20.14 -2.77
N GLN A 101 -1.83 -20.00 -1.57
CA GLN A 101 -3.28 -19.91 -1.40
C GLN A 101 -3.73 -18.46 -1.58
N ARG A 102 -4.76 -18.24 -2.40
CA ARG A 102 -5.36 -16.91 -2.53
C ARG A 102 -6.22 -16.62 -1.32
N VAL A 103 -5.90 -15.56 -0.59
CA VAL A 103 -6.64 -15.17 0.62
C VAL A 103 -7.74 -14.17 0.28
N VAL A 104 -7.40 -13.13 -0.49
CA VAL A 104 -8.34 -12.05 -0.78
C VAL A 104 -8.09 -11.46 -2.17
N THR A 105 -9.17 -11.00 -2.80
CA THR A 105 -9.14 -10.27 -4.06
C THR A 105 -9.94 -8.98 -3.90
N LEU A 106 -9.27 -7.84 -4.08
CA LEU A 106 -9.89 -6.52 -3.97
C LEU A 106 -9.96 -5.88 -5.36
N ARG A 107 -11.05 -5.19 -5.67
CA ARG A 107 -11.14 -4.37 -6.88
C ARG A 107 -10.38 -3.08 -6.63
N LEU A 108 -9.45 -2.74 -7.53
CA LEU A 108 -8.60 -1.56 -7.37
C LEU A 108 -9.46 -0.30 -7.19
N ALA A 109 -10.47 -0.09 -8.04
CA ALA A 109 -11.36 1.06 -7.95
C ALA A 109 -12.07 1.18 -6.59
N THR A 110 -12.46 0.06 -5.96
CA THR A 110 -13.08 0.06 -4.63
C THR A 110 -12.09 0.49 -3.56
N VAL A 111 -10.84 0.01 -3.61
CA VAL A 111 -9.79 0.45 -2.68
C VAL A 111 -9.49 1.94 -2.86
N ILE A 112 -9.44 2.41 -4.11
CA ILE A 112 -9.21 3.83 -4.43
C ILE A 112 -10.41 4.71 -4.00
N ALA A 113 -11.64 4.20 -4.05
CA ALA A 113 -12.83 4.92 -3.60
C ALA A 113 -12.93 5.01 -2.06
N ALA A 114 -12.33 4.07 -1.32
CA ALA A 114 -12.47 4.03 0.13
C ALA A 114 -11.81 5.24 0.83
N PHE A 115 -10.58 5.61 0.45
CA PHE A 115 -9.88 6.69 1.15
C PHE A 115 -10.47 8.11 0.93
N PRO A 116 -10.94 8.54 -0.26
CA PRO A 116 -11.59 9.85 -0.39
C PRO A 116 -12.95 9.87 0.32
N LEU A 117 -13.68 8.75 0.35
CA LEU A 117 -14.94 8.66 1.11
C LEU A 117 -14.69 8.86 2.60
N ILE A 118 -13.75 8.10 3.18
CA ILE A 118 -13.40 8.22 4.60
C ILE A 118 -12.94 9.64 4.90
N THR A 119 -12.05 10.22 4.08
CA THR A 119 -11.61 11.61 4.27
C THR A 119 -12.76 12.62 4.21
N ALA A 120 -13.70 12.47 3.26
CA ALA A 120 -14.87 13.35 3.21
C ALA A 120 -15.71 13.28 4.48
N LEU A 121 -15.93 12.06 5.01
CA LEU A 121 -16.65 11.85 6.27
C LEU A 121 -15.95 12.51 7.45
N PHE A 122 -14.62 12.42 7.55
CA PHE A 122 -13.86 13.10 8.61
C PHE A 122 -13.99 14.62 8.52
N HIS A 123 -13.87 15.20 7.32
CA HIS A 123 -14.00 16.64 7.12
C HIS A 123 -15.41 17.15 7.46
N PHE A 124 -16.46 16.44 7.04
CA PHE A 124 -17.83 16.79 7.43
C PHE A 124 -18.07 16.60 8.92
N TYR A 125 -17.52 15.55 9.51
CA TYR A 125 -17.61 15.29 10.95
C TYR A 125 -16.99 16.45 11.75
N VAL A 126 -15.75 16.84 11.47
CA VAL A 126 -15.09 17.95 12.21
C VAL A 126 -15.76 19.31 11.93
N ALA A 127 -16.40 19.49 10.78
CA ALA A 127 -17.18 20.70 10.49
C ALA A 127 -18.56 20.74 11.17
N SER A 128 -19.07 19.58 11.59
CA SER A 128 -20.40 19.43 12.20
C SER A 128 -20.41 19.79 13.70
N PRO A 129 -21.59 20.07 14.30
CA PRO A 129 -21.71 20.26 15.74
C PRO A 129 -21.19 19.08 16.57
N LEU A 130 -21.23 17.86 16.04
CA LEU A 130 -20.74 16.67 16.73
C LEU A 130 -19.21 16.67 16.85
N GLY A 131 -18.49 16.97 15.76
CA GLY A 131 -17.03 17.09 15.81
C GLY A 131 -16.54 18.29 16.62
N GLN A 132 -17.35 19.35 16.73
CA GLN A 132 -17.07 20.47 17.62
C GLN A 132 -17.28 20.15 19.10
N ARG A 133 -18.10 19.14 19.43
CA ARG A 133 -18.25 18.63 20.81
C ARG A 133 -17.12 17.68 21.21
N GLY A 134 -16.55 16.96 20.25
CA GLY A 134 -15.53 15.94 20.50
C GLY A 134 -16.13 14.54 20.66
N PHE A 135 -15.28 13.56 20.94
CA PHE A 135 -15.69 12.15 21.10
C PHE A 135 -14.87 11.46 22.18
N GLY A 136 -15.54 10.94 23.21
CA GLY A 136 -14.90 10.29 24.35
C GLY A 136 -13.89 11.22 25.03
N ILE A 137 -12.61 10.81 25.04
CA ILE A 137 -11.50 11.57 25.62
C ILE A 137 -10.91 12.65 24.68
N VAL A 138 -11.36 12.71 23.43
CA VAL A 138 -10.85 13.65 22.42
C VAL A 138 -11.66 14.96 22.49
N PRO A 139 -11.02 16.11 22.80
CA PRO A 139 -11.70 17.41 22.79
C PRO A 139 -12.29 17.73 21.42
N GLY A 140 -13.28 18.62 21.38
CA GLY A 140 -13.83 19.14 20.14
C GLY A 140 -12.76 19.77 19.23
N TYR A 141 -12.98 19.70 17.92
CA TYR A 141 -11.99 20.14 16.91
C TYR A 141 -11.44 21.54 17.19
N ALA A 142 -12.28 22.54 17.45
CA ALA A 142 -11.81 23.90 17.75
C ALA A 142 -10.92 23.96 19.00
N ALA A 143 -11.25 23.20 20.06
CA ALA A 143 -10.45 23.14 21.27
C ALA A 143 -9.11 22.42 21.03
N SER A 144 -9.11 21.34 20.23
CA SER A 144 -7.86 20.67 19.84
C SER A 144 -6.93 21.63 19.10
N ILE A 145 -7.44 22.33 18.07
CA ILE A 145 -6.66 23.29 17.28
C ILE A 145 -6.13 24.44 18.14
N ALA A 146 -6.93 24.94 19.09
CA ALA A 146 -6.49 25.96 20.05
C ALA A 146 -5.33 25.47 20.94
N SER A 147 -5.24 24.17 21.19
CA SER A 147 -4.12 23.53 21.89
C SER A 147 -2.95 23.11 20.99
N ALA A 148 -2.90 23.60 19.75
CA ALA A 148 -1.88 23.29 18.75
C ALA A 148 -1.74 21.78 18.44
N ARG A 149 -2.88 21.06 18.43
CA ARG A 149 -2.98 19.62 18.16
C ARG A 149 -4.19 19.31 17.27
N ASN A 150 -4.09 18.25 16.48
CA ASN A 150 -5.21 17.79 15.67
C ASN A 150 -5.30 16.25 15.66
N PRO A 151 -5.91 15.66 16.70
CA PRO A 151 -6.09 14.21 16.78
C PRO A 151 -6.97 13.66 15.64
N PHE A 152 -7.97 14.42 15.18
CA PHE A 152 -8.85 13.98 14.10
C PHE A 152 -8.10 13.74 12.79
N ARG A 153 -7.14 14.61 12.45
CA ARG A 153 -6.28 14.44 11.28
C ARG A 153 -5.42 13.18 11.36
N TRP A 154 -4.82 12.92 12.52
CA TRP A 154 -3.97 11.73 12.68
C TRP A 154 -4.76 10.43 12.64
N VAL A 155 -5.98 10.41 13.18
CA VAL A 155 -6.90 9.26 13.04
C VAL A 155 -7.35 9.09 11.59
N GLU A 156 -7.69 10.18 10.89
CA GLU A 156 -8.01 10.12 9.47
C GLU A 156 -6.84 9.55 8.65
N TYR A 157 -5.63 10.07 8.86
CA TYR A 157 -4.45 9.70 8.08
C TYR A 157 -3.99 8.28 8.39
N SER A 158 -4.07 7.83 9.65
CA SER A 158 -3.72 6.46 10.03
C SER A 158 -4.57 5.41 9.31
N ILE A 159 -5.82 5.73 8.97
CA ILE A 159 -6.70 4.87 8.17
C ILE A 159 -6.46 5.12 6.67
N THR A 160 -6.58 6.37 6.23
CA THR A 160 -6.63 6.69 4.79
C THR A 160 -5.28 6.50 4.10
N ALA A 161 -4.17 6.90 4.73
CA ALA A 161 -2.83 6.67 4.18
C ALA A 161 -2.50 5.17 4.15
N SER A 162 -3.01 4.39 5.11
CA SER A 162 -2.82 2.94 5.16
C SER A 162 -3.63 2.21 4.07
N VAL A 163 -4.84 2.68 3.76
CA VAL A 163 -5.60 2.18 2.59
C VAL A 163 -4.89 2.53 1.28
N MET A 164 -4.38 3.77 1.17
CA MET A 164 -3.61 4.21 -0.01
C MET A 164 -2.35 3.35 -0.20
N ILE A 165 -1.60 3.07 0.86
CA ILE A 165 -0.36 2.28 0.74
C ILE A 165 -0.64 0.82 0.35
N VAL A 166 -1.76 0.23 0.78
CA VAL A 166 -2.19 -1.10 0.32
C VAL A 166 -2.43 -1.13 -1.19
N ALA A 167 -3.07 -0.08 -1.74
CA ALA A 167 -3.25 0.05 -3.18
C ALA A 167 -1.90 0.12 -3.92
N ILE A 168 -0.98 0.97 -3.42
CA ILE A 168 0.35 1.13 -4.01
C ILE A 168 1.19 -0.15 -3.89
N ALA A 169 1.12 -0.85 -2.78
CA ALA A 169 1.82 -2.12 -2.55
C ALA A 169 1.32 -3.19 -3.53
N GLY A 170 0.01 -3.34 -3.67
CA GLY A 170 -0.59 -4.28 -4.63
C GLY A 170 -0.26 -3.95 -6.08
N LEU A 171 -0.23 -2.65 -6.43
CA LEU A 171 0.24 -2.18 -7.74
C LEU A 171 1.74 -2.42 -7.97
N SER A 172 2.52 -2.63 -6.90
CA SER A 172 3.96 -2.83 -6.91
C SER A 172 4.40 -4.30 -6.83
N ASP A 173 3.47 -5.24 -7.06
CA ASP A 173 3.68 -6.69 -6.93
C ASP A 173 4.00 -7.16 -5.49
N VAL A 174 3.59 -6.38 -4.48
CA VAL A 174 3.56 -6.85 -3.09
C VAL A 174 2.31 -7.70 -2.90
N THR A 175 2.45 -9.00 -3.11
CA THR A 175 1.32 -9.94 -3.17
C THR A 175 1.19 -10.83 -1.94
N ASN A 176 2.20 -10.91 -1.07
CA ASN A 176 2.11 -11.64 0.20
C ASN A 176 1.27 -10.85 1.22
N ILE A 177 0.22 -11.47 1.77
CA ILE A 177 -0.72 -10.81 2.69
C ILE A 177 -0.05 -10.37 4.00
N GLY A 178 0.93 -11.13 4.51
CA GLY A 178 1.69 -10.77 5.69
C GLY A 178 2.52 -9.50 5.48
N GLU A 179 3.20 -9.39 4.33
CA GLU A 179 3.95 -8.19 3.95
C GLU A 179 3.02 -6.95 3.86
N VAL A 180 1.83 -7.11 3.26
CA VAL A 180 0.84 -6.04 3.13
C VAL A 180 0.27 -5.60 4.48
N ILE A 181 -0.03 -6.54 5.39
CA ILE A 181 -0.50 -6.23 6.75
C ILE A 181 0.59 -5.48 7.53
N CYS A 182 1.85 -5.90 7.42
CA CYS A 182 2.97 -5.20 8.03
C CYS A 182 3.12 -3.77 7.51
N ILE A 183 3.06 -3.56 6.18
CA ILE A 183 3.08 -2.22 5.58
C ILE A 183 1.92 -1.37 6.07
N PHE A 184 0.71 -1.93 6.13
CA PHE A 184 -0.47 -1.25 6.66
C PHE A 184 -0.25 -0.81 8.12
N ALA A 185 0.24 -1.72 8.98
CA ALA A 185 0.49 -1.44 10.39
C ALA A 185 1.59 -0.39 10.59
N LEU A 186 2.67 -0.43 9.80
CA LEU A 186 3.73 0.58 9.81
C LEU A 186 3.20 1.96 9.41
N MET A 187 2.36 2.04 8.38
CA MET A 187 1.73 3.29 7.92
C MET A 187 0.72 3.85 8.93
N MET A 188 -0.03 2.98 9.60
CA MET A 188 -0.92 3.37 10.68
C MET A 188 -0.12 3.88 11.88
N GLY A 189 0.93 3.15 12.27
CA GLY A 189 1.80 3.47 13.40
C GLY A 189 2.54 4.80 13.25
N LEU A 190 3.10 5.09 12.08
CA LEU A 190 3.82 6.36 11.87
C LEU A 190 2.88 7.58 11.96
N ASN A 191 1.62 7.45 11.56
CA ASN A 191 0.63 8.53 11.72
C ASN A 191 0.21 8.72 13.18
N ILE A 192 0.07 7.63 13.94
CA ILE A 192 -0.17 7.70 15.38
C ILE A 192 1.02 8.32 16.11
N LEU A 193 2.25 8.00 15.71
CA LEU A 193 3.45 8.67 16.23
C LEU A 193 3.45 10.17 15.91
N GLY A 194 2.91 10.58 14.76
CA GLY A 194 2.69 12.00 14.43
C GLY A 194 1.82 12.73 15.46
N LEU A 195 0.76 12.09 15.97
CA LEU A 195 -0.02 12.61 17.09
C LEU A 195 0.85 12.70 18.36
N GLY A 196 1.59 11.65 18.67
CA GLY A 196 2.51 11.60 19.82
C GLY A 196 3.58 12.71 19.78
N VAL A 197 4.05 13.09 18.59
CA VAL A 197 4.96 14.22 18.39
C VAL A 197 4.27 15.53 18.79
N GLU A 198 3.05 15.79 18.31
CA GLU A 198 2.31 17.01 18.66
C GLU A 198 2.00 17.08 20.17
N ASP A 199 1.59 15.97 20.78
CA ASP A 199 1.34 15.87 22.22
C ASP A 199 2.61 16.06 23.05
N SER A 200 3.74 15.55 22.58
CA SER A 200 5.03 15.71 23.25
C SER A 200 5.51 17.16 23.19
N ILE A 201 5.38 17.82 22.04
CA ILE A 201 5.72 19.24 21.89
C ILE A 201 4.82 20.11 22.77
N ALA A 202 3.50 19.87 22.77
CA ALA A 202 2.57 20.61 23.61
C ALA A 202 2.84 20.43 25.12
N GLY A 203 3.34 19.26 25.51
CA GLY A 203 3.76 18.96 26.88
C GLY A 203 5.20 19.34 27.24
N GLY A 204 5.93 20.06 26.37
CA GLY A 204 7.33 20.48 26.62
C GLY A 204 8.36 19.33 26.57
N ARG A 205 7.98 18.14 26.07
CA ARG A 205 8.82 16.94 25.98
C ARG A 205 9.49 16.83 24.61
N THR A 206 10.33 17.80 24.27
CA THR A 206 10.98 17.89 22.95
C THR A 206 11.79 16.64 22.61
N PHE A 207 12.53 16.07 23.56
CA PHE A 207 13.32 14.86 23.31
C PHE A 207 12.44 13.65 22.94
N THR A 208 11.30 13.46 23.61
CA THR A 208 10.32 12.43 23.26
C THR A 208 9.76 12.66 21.85
N ALA A 209 9.48 13.92 21.48
CA ALA A 209 9.05 14.28 20.13
C ALA A 209 10.09 13.92 19.06
N VAL A 210 11.38 14.18 19.32
CA VAL A 210 12.49 13.78 18.42
C VAL A 210 12.48 12.26 18.20
N ILE A 211 12.40 11.48 19.28
CA ILE A 211 12.42 10.01 19.19
C ILE A 211 11.24 9.50 18.38
N MET A 212 10.02 9.97 18.70
CA MET A 212 8.80 9.55 18.00
C MET A 212 8.84 9.92 16.52
N PHE A 213 9.35 11.11 16.18
CA PHE A 213 9.51 11.54 14.79
C PHE A 213 10.50 10.64 14.04
N ASN A 214 11.66 10.34 14.61
CA ASN A 214 12.65 9.46 13.97
C ASN A 214 12.13 8.03 13.81
N ALA A 215 11.44 7.49 14.82
CA ALA A 215 10.79 6.19 14.71
C ALA A 215 9.76 6.17 13.56
N ALA A 216 8.94 7.21 13.41
CA ALA A 216 8.00 7.35 12.32
C ALA A 216 8.69 7.40 10.95
N VAL A 217 9.83 8.09 10.84
CA VAL A 217 10.65 8.13 9.61
C VAL A 217 11.21 6.75 9.27
N ILE A 218 11.68 5.98 10.26
CA ILE A 218 12.18 4.61 10.04
C ILE A 218 11.07 3.70 9.52
N MET A 219 9.87 3.76 10.14
CA MET A 219 8.69 3.01 9.69
C MET A 219 8.28 3.39 8.26
N PHE A 220 8.34 4.68 7.93
CA PHE A 220 8.08 5.18 6.58
C PHE A 220 9.08 4.60 5.57
N MET A 221 10.39 4.70 5.87
CA MET A 221 11.46 4.22 5.00
C MET A 221 11.39 2.70 4.80
N ALA A 222 11.10 1.93 5.85
CA ALA A 222 10.92 0.48 5.75
C ALA A 222 9.77 0.10 4.81
N SER A 223 8.63 0.78 4.95
CA SER A 223 7.44 0.54 4.12
C SER A 223 7.72 0.83 2.64
N PHE A 224 8.28 2.00 2.32
CA PHE A 224 8.60 2.36 0.94
C PHE A 224 9.78 1.59 0.37
N TYR A 225 10.74 1.16 1.19
CA TYR A 225 11.82 0.29 0.75
C TYR A 225 11.29 -1.04 0.23
N SER A 226 10.39 -1.72 0.97
CA SER A 226 9.74 -2.95 0.50
C SER A 226 9.00 -2.72 -0.83
N ILE A 227 8.15 -1.69 -0.91
CA ILE A 227 7.36 -1.39 -2.10
C ILE A 227 8.25 -1.08 -3.31
N LEU A 228 9.22 -0.17 -3.16
CA LEU A 228 10.05 0.29 -4.28
C LEU A 228 11.04 -0.79 -4.74
N THR A 229 11.54 -1.64 -3.85
CA THR A 229 12.40 -2.76 -4.26
C THR A 229 11.62 -3.81 -5.02
N ARG A 230 10.40 -4.16 -4.58
CA ARG A 230 9.47 -5.04 -5.31
C ARG A 230 9.10 -4.46 -6.66
N PHE A 231 8.72 -3.18 -6.69
CA PHE A 231 8.36 -2.50 -7.93
C PHE A 231 9.52 -2.43 -8.93
N ARG A 232 10.73 -2.10 -8.49
CA ARG A 232 11.92 -2.08 -9.37
C ARG A 232 12.27 -3.48 -9.89
N LYS A 233 12.16 -4.52 -9.07
CA LYS A 233 12.33 -5.92 -9.51
C LYS A 233 11.28 -6.28 -10.55
N PHE A 234 10.02 -5.91 -10.31
CA PHE A 234 8.91 -6.12 -11.23
C PHE A 234 9.13 -5.40 -12.57
N GLN A 235 9.51 -4.13 -12.55
CA GLN A 235 9.90 -3.36 -13.74
C GLN A 235 11.11 -3.98 -14.46
N GLY A 236 12.10 -4.47 -13.72
CA GLY A 236 13.26 -5.16 -14.30
C GLY A 236 12.87 -6.44 -15.05
N LEU A 237 11.91 -7.19 -14.50
CA LEU A 237 11.34 -8.38 -15.13
C LEU A 237 10.55 -8.03 -16.39
N VAL A 238 9.74 -6.97 -16.34
CA VAL A 238 9.02 -6.40 -17.49
C VAL A 238 10.00 -5.91 -18.57
N ARG A 239 11.07 -5.21 -18.19
CA ARG A 239 12.07 -4.67 -19.13
C ARG A 239 12.85 -5.77 -19.84
N ARG A 240 13.25 -6.83 -19.11
CA ARG A 240 13.89 -8.03 -19.70
C ARG A 240 12.94 -8.76 -20.65
N LYS A 241 11.64 -8.65 -20.41
CA LYS A 241 10.57 -9.18 -21.25
C LYS A 241 9.94 -8.12 -22.16
N GLY A 242 10.62 -7.02 -22.50
CA GLY A 242 10.30 -6.23 -23.70
C GLY A 242 9.42 -4.98 -23.58
N THR A 243 9.58 -4.12 -22.57
CA THR A 243 9.16 -2.71 -22.71
C THR A 243 10.10 -1.74 -21.99
N ASP A 244 10.49 -0.65 -22.68
CA ASP A 244 11.50 0.31 -22.24
C ASP A 244 10.88 1.49 -21.46
N PHE A 245 11.51 1.91 -20.37
CA PHE A 245 11.10 3.05 -19.53
C PHE A 245 11.19 4.40 -20.28
N ARG A 246 11.97 4.48 -21.36
CA ARG A 246 12.02 5.67 -22.22
C ARG A 246 10.72 5.92 -22.97
N VAL A 247 9.93 4.88 -23.24
CA VAL A 247 8.59 5.01 -23.84
C VAL A 247 7.66 5.76 -22.89
N PHE A 248 7.77 5.53 -21.57
CA PHE A 248 6.94 6.19 -20.55
C PHE A 248 7.09 7.71 -20.53
N VAL A 249 8.33 8.24 -20.55
CA VAL A 249 8.56 9.70 -20.55
C VAL A 249 7.91 10.32 -21.79
N ASN A 250 8.03 9.66 -22.93
CA ASN A 250 7.48 10.16 -24.18
C ASN A 250 5.93 10.06 -24.22
N THR A 251 5.32 9.03 -23.64
CA THR A 251 3.85 8.90 -23.60
C THR A 251 3.19 9.93 -22.65
N PHE A 252 3.85 10.33 -21.56
CA PHE A 252 3.30 11.30 -20.61
C PHE A 252 3.30 12.74 -21.16
N PHE A 253 4.32 13.11 -21.96
CA PHE A 253 4.43 14.45 -22.55
C PHE A 253 3.95 14.53 -24.01
N SER A 254 3.73 13.40 -24.70
CA SER A 254 3.28 13.37 -26.09
C SER A 254 2.35 12.17 -26.33
N PRO A 255 1.03 12.32 -26.08
CA PRO A 255 0.03 11.26 -26.20
C PRO A 255 -0.08 10.66 -27.60
N ASP A 256 0.29 11.42 -28.65
CA ASP A 256 0.05 11.07 -30.06
C ASP A 256 1.28 10.45 -30.76
N SER A 257 2.35 10.13 -30.02
CA SER A 257 3.58 9.61 -30.64
C SER A 257 3.43 8.17 -31.16
N GLU A 258 3.91 7.93 -32.39
CA GLU A 258 3.94 6.63 -33.11
C GLU A 258 4.62 5.48 -32.33
N ALA A 259 5.30 5.78 -31.22
CA ALA A 259 5.83 4.79 -30.27
C ALA A 259 4.76 3.90 -29.62
N THR A 260 3.48 4.20 -29.84
CA THR A 260 2.32 3.40 -29.42
C THR A 260 2.09 2.14 -30.27
N ARG A 261 2.74 2.00 -31.43
CA ARG A 261 2.57 0.82 -32.30
C ARG A 261 3.55 -0.28 -31.93
N THR A 262 3.30 -0.97 -30.81
CA THR A 262 4.08 -2.14 -30.40
C THR A 262 3.53 -3.43 -31.04
N ASP A 263 4.45 -4.18 -31.64
CA ASP A 263 4.32 -5.53 -32.19
C ASP A 263 3.45 -6.49 -31.34
N PRO A 264 2.43 -7.16 -31.91
CA PRO A 264 1.52 -8.06 -31.21
C PRO A 264 2.17 -9.37 -30.70
N THR A 265 3.45 -9.61 -30.96
CA THR A 265 4.15 -10.85 -30.58
C THR A 265 5.05 -10.74 -29.34
N LYS A 266 5.00 -9.63 -28.58
CA LYS A 266 5.93 -9.38 -27.46
C LYS A 266 5.30 -9.06 -26.08
N PRO A 267 6.05 -9.38 -24.99
CA PRO A 267 5.53 -9.87 -23.70
C PRO A 267 5.14 -8.79 -22.69
N PHE A 268 4.22 -9.15 -21.77
CA PHE A 268 3.97 -8.56 -20.44
C PHE A 268 4.25 -7.05 -20.28
N LYS A 269 3.27 -6.20 -20.61
CA LYS A 269 3.35 -4.73 -20.53
C LYS A 269 2.87 -4.21 -19.16
N LEU A 270 3.67 -3.35 -18.53
CA LEU A 270 3.27 -2.60 -17.32
C LEU A 270 2.45 -1.37 -17.72
N PRO A 271 1.20 -1.20 -17.22
CA PRO A 271 0.42 -0.01 -17.49
C PRO A 271 1.12 1.26 -16.98
N ALA A 272 1.17 2.31 -17.81
CA ALA A 272 1.96 3.51 -17.51
C ALA A 272 1.51 4.20 -16.21
N PHE A 273 0.21 4.20 -15.95
CA PHE A 273 -0.36 4.83 -14.75
C PHE A 273 0.14 4.20 -13.44
N VAL A 274 0.55 2.92 -13.46
CA VAL A 274 1.04 2.22 -12.27
C VAL A 274 2.35 2.85 -11.79
N ALA A 275 3.30 3.09 -12.70
CA ALA A 275 4.55 3.74 -12.36
C ALA A 275 4.35 5.17 -11.87
N VAL A 276 3.44 5.92 -12.52
CA VAL A 276 3.07 7.28 -12.09
C VAL A 276 2.51 7.27 -10.68
N ALA A 277 1.57 6.37 -10.39
CA ALA A 277 0.95 6.26 -9.07
C ALA A 277 1.99 5.92 -7.99
N VAL A 278 2.83 4.90 -8.22
CA VAL A 278 3.82 4.41 -7.25
C VAL A 278 4.87 5.48 -6.93
N TYR A 279 5.52 6.06 -7.95
CA TYR A 279 6.56 7.06 -7.72
C TYR A 279 5.99 8.42 -7.29
N GLY A 280 4.87 8.83 -7.84
CA GLY A 280 4.24 10.09 -7.47
C GLY A 280 3.78 10.09 -6.02
N ILE A 281 3.18 9.00 -5.54
CA ILE A 281 2.83 8.86 -4.12
C ILE A 281 4.06 8.80 -3.23
N ALA A 282 5.11 8.06 -3.63
CA ALA A 282 6.36 8.04 -2.87
C ALA A 282 6.96 9.45 -2.69
N LEU A 283 6.93 10.28 -3.74
CA LEU A 283 7.40 11.66 -3.69
C LEU A 283 6.50 12.54 -2.82
N LEU A 284 5.18 12.49 -3.01
CA LEU A 284 4.24 13.32 -2.26
C LEU A 284 4.25 13.02 -0.77
N TYR A 285 4.48 11.76 -0.37
CA TYR A 285 4.53 11.41 1.05
C TYR A 285 5.72 12.04 1.78
N VAL A 286 6.83 12.34 1.09
CA VAL A 286 7.99 13.03 1.69
C VAL A 286 7.63 14.45 2.14
N VAL A 287 6.59 15.06 1.57
CA VAL A 287 6.15 16.41 1.95
C VAL A 287 5.57 16.46 3.36
N PHE A 288 4.92 15.39 3.84
CA PHE A 288 4.28 15.35 5.16
C PHE A 288 5.26 15.54 6.34
N PRO A 289 6.38 14.80 6.46
CA PRO A 289 7.35 15.06 7.52
C PRO A 289 8.03 16.42 7.37
N LEU A 290 8.18 16.94 6.14
CA LEU A 290 8.74 18.29 5.92
C LEU A 290 7.85 19.40 6.49
N ILE A 291 6.52 19.19 6.53
CA ILE A 291 5.59 20.12 7.19
C ILE A 291 5.88 20.20 8.70
N LEU A 292 6.11 19.06 9.35
CA LEU A 292 6.48 19.04 10.78
C LEU A 292 7.83 19.71 11.02
N LEU A 293 8.83 19.39 10.19
CA LEU A 293 10.16 19.98 10.30
C LEU A 293 10.15 21.49 10.05
N ALA A 294 9.37 21.97 9.08
CA ALA A 294 9.23 23.39 8.80
C ALA A 294 8.59 24.16 9.97
N ARG A 295 7.56 23.58 10.62
CA ARG A 295 7.02 24.14 11.87
C ARG A 295 8.09 24.18 12.96
N TRP A 296 8.84 23.11 13.14
CA TRP A 296 9.85 23.01 14.18
C TRP A 296 11.02 23.99 13.95
N ALA A 297 11.40 24.20 12.70
CA ALA A 297 12.36 25.22 12.28
C ALA A 297 11.82 26.66 12.40
N GLY A 298 10.57 26.85 12.83
CA GLY A 298 9.99 28.17 13.04
C GLY A 298 9.57 28.88 11.76
N LEU A 299 9.46 28.19 10.62
CA LEU A 299 9.08 28.81 9.34
C LEU A 299 7.63 29.30 9.33
N TYR A 300 6.75 28.69 10.13
CA TYR A 300 5.38 29.11 10.33
C TYR A 300 4.79 28.54 11.64
N GLY A 301 3.69 29.14 12.11
CA GLY A 301 2.95 28.67 13.29
C GLY A 301 2.00 27.49 13.03
N TYR A 302 1.29 27.04 14.06
CA TYR A 302 0.40 25.87 13.97
C TYR A 302 -0.66 25.98 12.86
N GLU A 303 -1.19 27.18 12.63
CA GLU A 303 -2.16 27.43 11.56
C GLU A 303 -1.58 27.12 10.16
N GLY A 304 -0.32 27.48 9.92
CA GLY A 304 0.38 27.18 8.68
C GLY A 304 0.59 25.68 8.49
N GLN A 305 0.92 24.97 9.57
CA GLN A 305 1.06 23.52 9.58
C GLN A 305 -0.25 22.81 9.20
N GLU A 306 -1.36 23.22 9.82
CA GLU A 306 -2.68 22.64 9.56
C GLU A 306 -3.12 22.87 8.12
N LYS A 307 -2.94 24.09 7.59
CA LYS A 307 -3.20 24.38 6.17
C LYS A 307 -2.31 23.54 5.26
N GLY A 308 -1.03 23.41 5.57
CA GLY A 308 -0.07 22.59 4.83
C GLY A 308 -0.51 21.12 4.76
N PHE A 309 -0.96 20.56 5.87
CA PHE A 309 -1.47 19.19 5.90
C PHE A 309 -2.76 19.02 5.11
N LEU A 310 -3.72 19.95 5.28
CA LEU A 310 -5.00 19.90 4.57
C LEU A 310 -4.80 19.94 3.05
N VAL A 311 -3.94 20.84 2.56
CA VAL A 311 -3.62 20.95 1.13
C VAL A 311 -2.87 19.70 0.64
N THR A 312 -1.83 19.27 1.35
CA THR A 312 -1.01 18.12 0.93
C THR A 312 -1.83 16.83 0.89
N SER A 313 -2.74 16.63 1.85
CA SER A 313 -3.67 15.48 1.87
C SER A 313 -4.61 15.49 0.68
N LEU A 314 -5.22 16.65 0.38
CA LEU A 314 -6.08 16.80 -0.81
C LEU A 314 -5.32 16.48 -2.09
N VAL A 315 -4.12 17.06 -2.26
CA VAL A 315 -3.29 16.86 -3.46
C VAL A 315 -2.88 15.40 -3.61
N ALA A 316 -2.39 14.75 -2.56
CA ALA A 316 -1.96 13.35 -2.61
C ALA A 316 -3.11 12.39 -2.95
N LYS A 317 -4.27 12.59 -2.33
CA LYS A 317 -5.48 11.78 -2.59
C LYS A 317 -6.02 12.02 -3.99
N ALA A 318 -6.12 13.28 -4.42
CA ALA A 318 -6.56 13.63 -5.77
C ALA A 318 -5.63 13.04 -6.83
N PHE A 319 -4.31 13.16 -6.64
CA PHE A 319 -3.31 12.61 -7.53
C PHE A 319 -3.52 11.10 -7.74
N LEU A 320 -3.65 10.33 -6.66
CA LEU A 320 -3.83 8.88 -6.77
C LEU A 320 -5.17 8.50 -7.42
N VAL A 321 -6.25 9.17 -7.04
CA VAL A 321 -7.58 8.95 -7.64
C VAL A 321 -7.54 9.19 -9.14
N ILE A 322 -6.98 10.33 -9.57
CA ILE A 322 -6.91 10.71 -10.98
C ILE A 322 -5.98 9.78 -11.76
N ALA A 323 -4.80 9.48 -11.22
CA ALA A 323 -3.84 8.57 -11.86
C ALA A 323 -4.47 7.19 -12.10
N VAL A 324 -5.17 6.63 -11.11
CA VAL A 324 -5.82 5.33 -11.27
C VAL A 324 -7.06 5.42 -12.16
N ALA A 325 -7.96 6.38 -11.94
CA ALA A 325 -9.19 6.51 -12.73
C ALA A 325 -8.89 6.69 -14.23
N SER A 326 -7.92 7.55 -14.57
CA SER A 326 -7.47 7.75 -15.94
C SER A 326 -6.80 6.50 -16.53
N GLY A 327 -5.98 5.80 -15.73
CA GLY A 327 -5.33 4.56 -16.12
C GLY A 327 -6.31 3.44 -16.48
N ILE A 328 -7.22 3.12 -15.55
CA ILE A 328 -8.21 2.05 -15.75
C ILE A 328 -9.21 2.37 -16.87
N ALA A 329 -9.45 3.66 -17.15
CA ALA A 329 -10.31 4.09 -18.23
C ALA A 329 -9.68 3.92 -19.63
N ARG A 330 -8.34 3.99 -19.74
CA ARG A 330 -7.62 3.95 -21.03
C ARG A 330 -7.09 2.56 -21.39
N GLU A 331 -6.70 1.77 -20.40
CA GLU A 331 -6.00 0.51 -20.62
C GLU A 331 -6.82 -0.65 -20.07
N ASP A 332 -6.90 -1.76 -20.80
CA ASP A 332 -7.47 -2.99 -20.26
C ASP A 332 -6.44 -3.63 -19.30
N PRO A 333 -6.90 -4.26 -18.20
CA PRO A 333 -5.99 -4.93 -17.30
C PRO A 333 -5.25 -6.05 -18.05
N PRO A 334 -3.91 -6.12 -17.94
CA PRO A 334 -3.16 -7.28 -18.44
C PRO A 334 -3.58 -8.55 -17.69
N ASP A 335 -3.31 -9.74 -18.23
CA ASP A 335 -3.84 -11.00 -17.69
C ASP A 335 -3.48 -11.24 -16.21
N TYR A 336 -2.29 -10.78 -15.79
CA TYR A 336 -1.86 -10.84 -14.40
C TYR A 336 -2.59 -9.85 -13.46
N ALA A 337 -3.34 -8.90 -14.00
CA ALA A 337 -4.12 -7.90 -13.27
C ALA A 337 -5.65 -8.05 -13.44
N LYS A 338 -6.12 -8.96 -14.33
CA LYS A 338 -7.52 -9.40 -14.47
C LYS A 338 -7.96 -10.26 -13.27
#